data_AF-A0A0W0TY70-F1
#
_entry.id   AF-A0A0W0TY70-F1
#
_cell.length_a   1.000
_cell.length_b   1.000
_cell.length_c   1.000
_cell.angle_alpha   90.00
_cell.angle_beta   90.00
_cell.angle_gamma   90.00
#
_symmetry.space_group_name_H-M   'P 1'
#
loop_
_entity.id
_entity.type
_entity.pdbx_description
1 polymer ?
#
loop_
_entity_poly.entity_id
_entity_poly.type
_entity_poly.pdbx_seq_one_letter_code
_entity_poly.pdbx_strand_id
1 'polypeptide(L)'
;MPRLFKPLPSTPALKKLQKKASGYLIEIEKALINNTLSENRVPAFLQHLKQLSDDPEYRHLSPRMKKRINKAQLKLFNRLTPNEVLIDSDTEIDELFLTDTDDLPELETLAPPLMVQIPSATDLTYMRGMIAGTDEDQAERLGNMTRLLHNFPNIPIVTTDALFLNPSWNELFKAIDNDTPRIAARLFSEIPDDDPILKPLLAVHTRSYLKKLVLYSISAHRKGLHALNDDVVVTPKTFELLIRDLATSILIPAPVCFSFGLPGHHAFSDRANGFCLINKTAVMMQHMANNSPAPLKFIVIGLDVNRDDGLCNVLREKLSHLDICHIDVFDSRVYPMDGSMQIDQEFGVRKPRTAPAYNTWKQGNYVYYAQDLSLQETQKSPANPGMLHPAIDFAVTKAQEEINRAIRQGKKVALLLPTGWDSHCKETADCSKMFEHDELSEEESRVCRFNDRDFGIFNYLIMTYFQDNREHMSHLYWGLEGGYERGMYEFQARKLLEAIDVRLINKPAEGPASSSLVEDDAPSGPSL
;
A
#
# COMPACT_ATOMS: atom_id res chain seq x y z
N MET A 1 -2.45 -11.51 -35.22
CA MET A 1 -1.08 -11.73 -34.75
C MET A 1 -0.22 -10.50 -35.03
N PRO A 2 0.29 -9.80 -34.00
CA PRO A 2 1.52 -9.05 -34.10
C PRO A 2 2.67 -9.77 -33.37
N ARG A 3 3.82 -9.70 -34.01
CA ARG A 3 5.08 -10.43 -33.78
C ARG A 3 5.57 -10.40 -32.32
N LEU A 4 5.81 -11.60 -31.78
CA LEU A 4 6.70 -11.86 -30.64
C LEU A 4 7.97 -11.02 -30.76
N PHE A 5 8.24 -10.19 -29.76
CA PHE A 5 9.54 -9.53 -29.59
C PHE A 5 10.61 -10.62 -29.58
N LYS A 6 11.46 -10.65 -30.62
CA LYS A 6 12.72 -11.39 -30.53
C LYS A 6 13.55 -10.75 -29.41
N PRO A 7 14.17 -11.54 -28.51
CA PRO A 7 15.09 -11.00 -27.53
C PRO A 7 16.18 -10.20 -28.26
N LEU A 8 16.44 -9.00 -27.76
CA LEU A 8 17.50 -8.13 -28.29
C LEU A 8 18.81 -8.93 -28.40
N PRO A 9 19.52 -8.86 -29.52
CA PRO A 9 20.78 -9.58 -29.69
C PRO A 9 21.77 -9.12 -28.62
N SER A 10 22.33 -10.08 -27.88
CA SER A 10 23.29 -9.82 -26.81
C SER A 10 24.45 -8.96 -27.32
N THR A 11 24.63 -7.77 -26.76
CA THR A 11 25.73 -6.87 -27.11
C THR A 11 27.07 -7.49 -26.70
N PRO A 12 28.19 -7.15 -27.38
CA PRO A 12 29.52 -7.56 -26.93
C PRO A 12 29.83 -7.12 -25.49
N ALA A 13 29.28 -5.98 -25.07
CA ALA A 13 29.38 -5.46 -23.70
C ALA A 13 28.66 -6.37 -22.69
N LEU A 14 27.41 -6.76 -22.97
CA LEU A 14 26.64 -7.67 -22.14
C LEU A 14 27.32 -9.05 -22.02
N LYS A 15 27.85 -9.60 -23.13
CA LYS A 15 28.61 -10.86 -23.09
C LYS A 15 29.86 -10.76 -22.21
N LYS A 16 30.56 -9.62 -22.26
CA LYS A 16 31.74 -9.36 -21.43
C LYS A 16 31.36 -9.28 -19.95
N LEU A 17 30.26 -8.60 -19.62
CA LEU A 17 29.74 -8.50 -18.25
C LEU A 17 29.29 -9.87 -17.72
N GLN A 18 28.56 -10.66 -18.52
CA GLN A 18 28.13 -12.02 -18.17
C GLN A 18 29.32 -12.94 -17.86
N LYS A 19 30.39 -12.86 -18.67
CA LYS A 19 31.62 -13.62 -18.43
C LYS A 19 32.32 -13.17 -17.14
N LYS A 20 32.40 -11.86 -16.90
CA LYS A 20 32.99 -11.28 -15.67
C LYS A 20 32.21 -11.71 -14.42
N ALA A 21 30.88 -11.61 -14.45
CA ALA A 21 29.99 -12.04 -13.38
C ALA A 21 30.14 -13.54 -13.08
N SER A 22 30.14 -14.39 -14.11
CA SER A 22 30.31 -15.83 -13.95
C SER A 22 31.66 -16.19 -13.33
N GLY A 23 32.73 -15.49 -13.72
CA GLY A 23 34.07 -15.67 -13.17
C GLY A 23 34.12 -15.40 -11.66
N TYR A 24 33.65 -14.23 -11.22
CA TYR A 24 33.64 -13.89 -9.79
C TYR A 24 32.75 -14.83 -8.98
N LEU A 25 31.58 -15.19 -9.49
CA LEU A 25 30.68 -16.12 -8.79
C LEU A 25 31.33 -17.48 -8.55
N ILE A 26 32.05 -18.02 -9.54
CA ILE A 26 32.78 -19.29 -9.40
C ILE A 26 33.91 -19.15 -8.39
N GLU A 27 34.65 -18.05 -8.41
CA GLU A 27 35.77 -17.82 -7.49
C GLU A 27 35.29 -17.71 -6.03
N ILE A 28 34.20 -16.96 -5.81
CA ILE A 28 33.57 -16.81 -4.50
C ILE A 28 33.01 -18.15 -4.01
N GLU A 29 32.32 -18.89 -4.88
CA GLU A 29 31.75 -20.19 -4.55
C GLU A 29 32.84 -21.21 -4.17
N LYS A 30 33.94 -21.27 -4.92
CA LYS A 30 35.10 -22.10 -4.58
C LYS A 30 35.74 -21.70 -3.25
N ALA A 31 35.90 -20.40 -3.01
CA ALA A 31 36.51 -19.91 -1.77
C ALA A 31 35.61 -20.14 -0.54
N LEU A 32 34.29 -20.07 -0.70
CA LEU A 32 33.31 -20.40 0.34
C LEU A 32 33.26 -21.91 0.63
N ILE A 33 33.27 -22.76 -0.40
CA ILE A 33 33.26 -24.22 -0.25
C ILE A 33 34.52 -24.71 0.47
N ASN A 34 35.69 -24.17 0.10
CA ASN A 34 36.96 -24.58 0.68
C ASN A 34 37.28 -23.90 2.02
N ASN A 35 36.38 -23.03 2.51
CA ASN A 35 36.61 -22.17 3.68
C ASN A 35 37.93 -21.36 3.64
N THR A 36 38.43 -21.04 2.45
CA THR A 36 39.71 -20.33 2.23
C THR A 36 39.53 -18.81 2.08
N LEU A 37 38.31 -18.32 2.27
CA LEU A 37 37.98 -16.91 2.14
C LEU A 37 38.41 -16.15 3.41
N SER A 38 39.63 -15.61 3.41
CA SER A 38 40.15 -14.74 4.48
C SER A 38 39.39 -13.41 4.54
N GLU A 39 39.17 -12.86 5.74
CA GLU A 39 38.50 -11.57 5.96
C GLU A 39 39.08 -10.43 5.09
N ASN A 40 40.40 -10.40 4.89
CA ASN A 40 41.08 -9.40 4.06
C ASN A 40 40.74 -9.46 2.55
N ARG A 41 40.17 -10.57 2.07
CA ARG A 41 39.75 -10.73 0.66
C ARG A 41 38.27 -10.43 0.44
N VAL A 42 37.47 -10.42 1.51
CA VAL A 42 36.03 -10.18 1.45
C VAL A 42 35.72 -8.78 0.88
N PRO A 43 36.37 -7.68 1.32
CA PRO A 43 36.12 -6.35 0.77
C PRO A 43 36.39 -6.25 -0.74
N ALA A 44 37.44 -6.91 -1.25
CA ALA A 44 37.77 -6.90 -2.67
C ALA A 44 36.70 -7.62 -3.52
N PHE A 45 36.18 -8.76 -3.06
CA PHE A 45 35.08 -9.44 -3.75
C PHE A 45 33.78 -8.62 -3.71
N LEU A 46 33.48 -7.98 -2.58
CA LEU A 46 32.33 -7.10 -2.45
C LEU A 46 32.42 -5.90 -3.41
N GLN A 47 33.60 -5.28 -3.51
CA GLN A 47 33.85 -4.18 -4.45
C GLN A 47 33.70 -4.64 -5.91
N HIS A 48 34.19 -5.83 -6.27
CA HIS A 48 34.01 -6.38 -7.62
C HIS A 48 32.55 -6.67 -7.96
N LEU A 49 31.77 -7.22 -7.02
CA LEU A 49 30.34 -7.46 -7.24
C LEU A 49 29.57 -6.14 -7.33
N LYS A 50 29.92 -5.13 -6.53
CA LYS A 50 29.35 -3.78 -6.63
C LYS A 50 29.61 -3.16 -8.00
N GLN A 51 30.84 -3.25 -8.52
CA GLN A 51 31.18 -2.79 -9.87
C GLN A 51 30.41 -3.52 -10.98
N LEU A 52 29.95 -4.76 -10.76
CA LEU A 52 29.04 -5.43 -11.70
C LEU A 52 27.65 -4.81 -11.64
N SER A 53 27.14 -4.58 -10.43
CA SER A 53 25.82 -3.97 -10.19
C SER A 53 25.71 -2.54 -10.73
N ASP A 54 26.82 -1.80 -10.73
CA ASP A 54 26.90 -0.43 -11.23
C ASP A 54 27.11 -0.36 -12.77
N ASP A 55 27.33 -1.48 -13.46
CA ASP A 55 27.53 -1.52 -14.91
C ASP A 55 26.21 -1.23 -15.67
N PRO A 56 26.17 -0.32 -16.66
CA PRO A 56 24.96 0.00 -17.42
C PRO A 56 24.28 -1.20 -18.11
N GLU A 57 25.04 -2.24 -18.42
CA GLU A 57 24.53 -3.48 -19.02
C GLU A 57 23.96 -4.45 -17.96
N TYR A 58 24.13 -4.17 -16.67
CA TYR A 58 23.63 -5.01 -15.56
C TYR A 58 22.12 -5.22 -15.64
N ARG A 59 21.37 -4.17 -16.04
CA ARG A 59 19.91 -4.25 -16.23
C ARG A 59 19.49 -5.32 -17.25
N HIS A 60 20.36 -5.63 -18.21
CA HIS A 60 20.12 -6.62 -19.27
C HIS A 60 20.61 -8.04 -18.91
N LEU A 61 21.18 -8.24 -17.72
CA LEU A 61 21.49 -9.58 -17.22
C LEU A 61 20.19 -10.35 -16.92
N SER A 62 20.23 -11.68 -17.09
CA SER A 62 19.07 -12.51 -16.75
C SER A 62 18.76 -12.44 -15.25
N PRO A 63 17.48 -12.55 -14.85
CA PRO A 63 17.08 -12.55 -13.44
C PRO A 63 17.86 -13.57 -12.60
N ARG A 64 18.11 -14.76 -13.17
CA ARG A 64 18.91 -15.81 -12.54
C ARG A 64 20.34 -15.36 -12.22
N MET A 65 20.97 -14.57 -13.09
CA MET A 65 22.32 -14.05 -12.88
C MET A 65 22.34 -12.98 -11.79
N LYS A 66 21.39 -12.03 -11.83
CA LYS A 66 21.22 -10.98 -10.80
C LYS A 66 21.01 -11.60 -9.42
N LYS A 67 20.13 -12.61 -9.31
CA LYS A 67 19.89 -13.37 -8.07
C LYS A 67 21.15 -14.04 -7.53
N ARG A 68 22.01 -14.59 -8.40
CA ARG A 68 23.29 -15.20 -7.97
C ARG A 68 24.29 -14.16 -7.46
N ILE A 69 24.37 -13.00 -8.09
CA ILE A 69 25.22 -11.87 -7.66
C ILE A 69 24.80 -11.39 -6.28
N ASN A 70 23.50 -11.13 -6.07
CA ASN A 70 22.96 -10.71 -4.78
C ASN A 70 23.21 -11.76 -3.69
N LYS A 71 23.01 -13.05 -3.99
CA LYS A 71 23.28 -14.15 -3.05
C LYS A 71 24.76 -14.24 -2.68
N ALA A 72 25.67 -13.98 -3.60
CA ALA A 72 27.11 -13.97 -3.34
C ALA A 72 27.52 -12.76 -2.47
N GLN A 73 26.98 -11.57 -2.73
CA GLN A 73 27.16 -10.38 -1.88
C GLN A 73 26.75 -10.68 -0.43
N LEU A 74 25.54 -11.22 -0.24
CA LEU A 74 25.02 -11.55 1.10
C LEU A 74 25.92 -12.52 1.86
N LYS A 75 26.40 -13.59 1.20
CA LYS A 75 27.31 -14.58 1.81
C LYS A 75 28.65 -13.98 2.22
N LEU A 76 29.18 -13.05 1.42
CA LEU A 76 30.44 -12.35 1.70
C LEU A 76 30.27 -11.36 2.85
N PHE A 77 29.19 -10.58 2.88
CA PHE A 77 28.92 -9.62 3.95
C PHE A 77 28.76 -10.28 5.33
N ASN A 78 28.13 -11.45 5.41
CA ASN A 78 27.97 -12.19 6.67
C ASN A 78 29.29 -12.69 7.29
N ARG A 79 30.43 -12.57 6.58
CA ARG A 79 31.77 -12.91 7.09
C ARG A 79 32.51 -11.72 7.73
N LEU A 80 32.02 -10.50 7.60
CA LEU A 80 32.60 -9.33 8.26
C LEU A 80 31.89 -9.15 9.61
N THR A 81 32.45 -9.69 10.69
CA THR A 81 32.00 -9.34 12.05
C THR A 81 32.59 -7.98 12.45
N PRO A 82 31.88 -7.14 13.23
CA PRO A 82 32.31 -5.78 13.52
C PRO A 82 33.10 -5.70 14.83
N ASN A 83 34.38 -5.31 14.76
CA ASN A 83 35.12 -4.77 15.91
C ASN A 83 35.58 -3.33 15.59
N GLU A 84 35.28 -2.45 16.54
CA GLU A 84 35.99 -1.22 16.92
C GLU A 84 36.36 -0.20 15.84
N VAL A 85 35.61 0.91 15.79
CA VAL A 85 36.20 2.26 15.63
C VAL A 85 35.40 3.25 16.50
N LEU A 86 36.05 3.73 17.55
CA LEU A 86 35.76 4.97 18.31
C LEU A 86 36.30 6.16 17.50
N ILE A 87 35.55 7.26 17.32
CA ILE A 87 36.08 8.66 17.33
C ILE A 87 34.96 9.65 17.75
N ASP A 88 35.29 10.47 18.77
CA ASP A 88 34.93 11.88 19.07
C ASP A 88 34.59 12.76 17.84
N SER A 89 34.01 13.95 17.89
CA SER A 89 33.65 14.93 18.93
C SER A 89 32.82 16.02 18.25
N ASP A 90 31.88 16.62 18.99
CA ASP A 90 31.44 18.02 19.01
C ASP A 90 31.53 18.90 17.74
N THR A 91 30.38 19.49 17.39
CA THR A 91 30.32 20.92 17.02
C THR A 91 28.90 21.47 17.24
N GLU A 92 28.85 22.58 17.97
CA GLU A 92 27.69 23.37 18.38
C GLU A 92 26.85 23.87 17.19
N ILE A 93 25.52 23.84 17.32
CA ILE A 93 24.65 24.77 16.59
C ILE A 93 23.70 25.39 17.60
N ASP A 94 24.03 26.63 17.95
CA ASP A 94 23.22 27.55 18.74
C ASP A 94 21.92 27.95 18.01
N GLU A 95 20.89 28.04 18.84
CA GLU A 95 19.88 29.10 18.91
C GLU A 95 19.55 29.88 17.63
N LEU A 96 18.39 29.58 17.05
CA LEU A 96 17.54 30.61 16.45
C LEU A 96 16.08 30.17 16.43
N PHE A 97 15.25 30.92 17.15
CA PHE A 97 13.78 31.00 17.09
C PHE A 97 12.95 30.06 17.99
N LEU A 98 12.89 30.44 19.26
CA LEU A 98 11.66 30.40 20.05
C LEU A 98 10.94 31.75 19.85
N THR A 99 9.70 31.72 19.35
CA THR A 99 8.73 32.80 19.60
C THR A 99 7.37 32.19 19.91
N ASP A 100 6.77 32.74 20.96
CA ASP A 100 5.61 32.31 21.71
C ASP A 100 4.38 31.92 20.88
N THR A 101 3.74 30.84 21.30
CA THR A 101 2.44 30.37 20.84
C THR A 101 1.36 30.91 21.76
N ASP A 102 0.84 32.10 21.48
CA ASP A 102 -0.47 32.54 21.94
C ASP A 102 -1.02 33.46 20.84
N ASP A 103 -2.26 33.19 20.39
CA ASP A 103 -2.98 33.79 19.26
C ASP A 103 -2.72 33.22 17.84
N LEU A 104 -3.17 31.98 17.59
CA LEU A 104 -3.49 31.52 16.23
C LEU A 104 -5.01 31.66 15.99
N PRO A 105 -5.47 32.45 15.00
CA PRO A 105 -6.90 32.57 14.68
C PRO A 105 -7.45 31.24 14.15
N GLU A 106 -8.74 30.98 14.41
CA GLU A 106 -9.49 29.76 14.04
C GLU A 106 -9.13 29.24 12.63
N LEU A 107 -8.36 28.16 12.60
CA LEU A 107 -7.80 27.51 11.40
C LEU A 107 -8.82 26.69 10.59
N GLU A 108 -10.12 26.78 10.88
CA GLU A 108 -11.16 26.01 10.19
C GLU A 108 -11.45 26.51 8.75
N THR A 109 -10.91 27.67 8.34
CA THR A 109 -11.32 28.34 7.09
C THR A 109 -10.34 28.22 5.89
N LEU A 110 -9.28 27.41 5.98
CA LEU A 110 -8.25 27.31 4.90
C LEU A 110 -7.88 25.90 4.45
N ALA A 111 -8.54 24.86 4.96
CA ALA A 111 -8.24 23.48 4.59
C ALA A 111 -8.74 23.14 3.17
N PRO A 112 -7.93 22.47 2.31
CA PRO A 112 -8.41 22.06 1.00
C PRO A 112 -9.52 21.00 1.15
N PRO A 113 -10.63 21.10 0.41
CA PRO A 113 -11.75 20.15 0.52
C PRO A 113 -11.38 18.73 0.04
N LEU A 114 -10.32 18.63 -0.75
CA LEU A 114 -9.76 17.42 -1.34
C LEU A 114 -8.25 17.56 -1.45
N MET A 115 -7.51 16.49 -1.19
CA MET A 115 -6.09 16.39 -1.53
C MET A 115 -5.75 15.07 -2.21
N VAL A 116 -4.78 15.12 -3.12
CA VAL A 116 -4.09 13.94 -3.63
C VAL A 116 -2.66 13.98 -3.09
N GLN A 117 -2.39 13.11 -2.13
CA GLN A 117 -1.08 12.97 -1.51
C GLN A 117 -0.18 12.09 -2.37
N ILE A 118 1.06 12.55 -2.58
CA ILE A 118 2.14 11.81 -3.23
C ILE A 118 3.42 11.90 -2.40
N PRO A 119 4.40 11.00 -2.57
CA PRO A 119 5.69 11.15 -1.91
C PRO A 119 6.46 12.32 -2.54
N SER A 120 7.21 13.05 -1.72
CA SER A 120 8.14 14.08 -2.21
C SER A 120 9.23 13.47 -3.10
N ALA A 121 9.86 14.29 -3.94
CA ALA A 121 10.97 13.82 -4.77
C ALA A 121 12.11 13.23 -3.92
N THR A 122 12.36 13.81 -2.75
CA THR A 122 13.35 13.33 -1.77
C THR A 122 12.92 11.98 -1.20
N ASP A 123 11.68 11.84 -0.76
CA ASP A 123 11.16 10.61 -0.16
C ASP A 123 11.14 9.44 -1.16
N LEU A 124 10.81 9.71 -2.43
CA LEU A 124 10.94 8.72 -3.50
C LEU A 124 12.37 8.18 -3.60
N THR A 125 13.40 9.03 -3.44
CA THR A 125 14.79 8.53 -3.52
C THR A 125 15.13 7.54 -2.40
N TYR A 126 14.51 7.69 -1.24
CA TYR A 126 14.70 6.87 -0.06
C TYR A 126 13.88 5.57 -0.06
N MET A 127 12.91 5.46 -0.96
CA MET A 127 12.14 4.23 -1.20
C MET A 127 12.88 3.25 -2.13
N ARG A 128 14.05 3.60 -2.66
CA ARG A 128 14.83 2.72 -3.54
C ARG A 128 15.19 1.40 -2.85
N GLY A 129 14.95 0.30 -3.56
CA GLY A 129 15.16 -1.06 -3.08
C GLY A 129 14.04 -1.62 -2.21
N MET A 130 12.99 -0.85 -1.91
CA MET A 130 11.77 -1.39 -1.29
C MET A 130 10.96 -2.16 -2.35
N ILE A 131 10.57 -3.39 -2.04
CA ILE A 131 9.98 -4.32 -3.03
C ILE A 131 8.58 -3.84 -3.48
N ALA A 132 8.28 -3.95 -4.78
CA ALA A 132 6.99 -3.57 -5.38
C ALA A 132 6.47 -4.62 -6.40
N GLY A 133 6.36 -5.88 -5.99
CA GLY A 133 5.64 -6.94 -6.71
C GLY A 133 6.22 -7.45 -8.04
N THR A 134 6.92 -6.62 -8.82
CA THR A 134 7.47 -6.93 -10.16
C THR A 134 8.92 -6.46 -10.32
N ASP A 135 9.33 -6.05 -11.52
CA ASP A 135 10.67 -5.55 -11.85
C ASP A 135 10.97 -4.17 -11.22
N GLU A 136 9.94 -3.40 -10.88
CA GLU A 136 10.05 -2.09 -10.25
C GLU A 136 10.21 -2.21 -8.72
N ASP A 137 10.91 -1.26 -8.12
CA ASP A 137 10.84 -1.00 -6.69
C ASP A 137 9.79 0.08 -6.37
N GLN A 138 9.51 0.33 -5.09
CA GLN A 138 8.49 1.33 -4.71
C GLN A 138 8.85 2.74 -5.18
N ALA A 139 10.15 3.08 -5.29
CA ALA A 139 10.57 4.39 -5.79
C ALA A 139 10.25 4.55 -7.28
N GLU A 140 10.48 3.54 -8.10
CA GLU A 140 10.17 3.57 -9.53
C GLU A 140 8.65 3.57 -9.76
N ARG A 141 7.91 2.66 -9.10
CA ARG A 141 6.44 2.56 -9.20
C ARG A 141 5.75 3.86 -8.80
N LEU A 142 6.00 4.36 -7.58
CA LEU A 142 5.39 5.61 -7.09
C LEU A 142 5.91 6.84 -7.85
N GLY A 143 7.16 6.81 -8.32
CA GLY A 143 7.72 7.86 -9.16
C GLY A 143 7.06 7.94 -10.54
N ASN A 144 6.69 6.81 -11.14
CA ASN A 144 5.90 6.76 -12.38
C ASN A 144 4.52 7.39 -12.17
N MET A 145 3.81 6.99 -11.10
CA MET A 145 2.50 7.56 -10.77
C MET A 145 2.61 9.07 -10.47
N THR A 146 3.58 9.49 -9.67
CA THR A 146 3.82 10.91 -9.36
C THR A 146 4.01 11.76 -10.62
N ARG A 147 4.84 11.30 -11.58
CA ARG A 147 5.00 11.97 -12.88
C ARG A 147 3.70 12.04 -13.68
N LEU A 148 2.90 10.98 -13.65
CA LEU A 148 1.60 10.96 -14.31
C LEU A 148 0.65 12.00 -13.70
N LEU A 149 0.56 12.03 -12.36
CA LEU A 149 -0.32 12.92 -11.59
C LEU A 149 -0.06 14.39 -11.89
N HIS A 150 1.21 14.79 -12.04
CA HIS A 150 1.58 16.17 -12.41
C HIS A 150 1.04 16.64 -13.77
N ASN A 151 0.54 15.75 -14.64
CA ASN A 151 -0.12 16.15 -15.89
C ASN A 151 -1.59 16.56 -15.71
N PHE A 152 -2.12 16.56 -14.47
CA PHE A 152 -3.49 16.92 -14.13
C PHE A 152 -3.51 18.20 -13.28
N PRO A 153 -3.44 19.40 -13.89
CA PRO A 153 -3.20 20.65 -13.17
C PRO A 153 -4.35 21.09 -12.23
N ASN A 154 -5.56 20.54 -12.42
CA ASN A 154 -6.71 20.85 -11.58
C ASN A 154 -6.73 20.04 -10.27
N ILE A 155 -5.89 19.01 -10.16
CA ILE A 155 -5.85 18.13 -9.00
C ILE A 155 -4.98 18.77 -7.91
N PRO A 156 -5.50 18.99 -6.68
CA PRO A 156 -4.74 19.56 -5.58
C PRO A 156 -3.74 18.52 -5.04
N ILE A 157 -2.53 18.54 -5.58
CA ILE A 157 -1.43 17.65 -5.20
C ILE A 157 -0.76 18.18 -3.93
N VAL A 158 -0.53 17.29 -2.97
CA VAL A 158 0.24 17.56 -1.75
C VAL A 158 1.35 16.54 -1.61
N THR A 159 2.57 17.00 -1.36
CA THR A 159 3.73 16.13 -1.17
C THR A 159 4.00 15.86 0.31
N THR A 160 4.68 14.76 0.62
CA THR A 160 5.05 14.38 2.02
C THR A 160 6.03 15.34 2.69
N ASP A 161 6.58 16.33 1.97
CA ASP A 161 7.38 17.45 2.49
C ASP A 161 6.59 18.73 2.76
N ALA A 162 5.26 18.72 2.56
CA ALA A 162 4.40 19.87 2.82
C ALA A 162 4.24 20.22 4.31
N LEU A 163 4.56 19.28 5.23
CA LEU A 163 4.38 19.46 6.67
C LEU A 163 5.70 19.62 7.42
N PHE A 164 5.68 20.56 8.37
CA PHE A 164 6.65 20.62 9.46
C PHE A 164 6.12 19.79 10.64
N LEU A 165 6.81 18.70 10.97
CA LEU A 165 6.46 17.87 12.11
C LEU A 165 6.99 18.50 13.41
N ASN A 166 6.40 18.12 14.55
CA ASN A 166 6.88 18.51 15.88
C ASN A 166 8.40 18.23 15.99
N PRO A 167 9.20 19.14 16.58
CA PRO A 167 10.66 18.97 16.72
C PRO A 167 11.09 17.59 17.23
N SER A 168 10.32 16.98 18.14
CA SER A 168 10.59 15.65 18.71
C SER A 168 10.73 14.56 17.63
N TRP A 169 9.92 14.62 16.57
CA TRP A 169 10.02 13.69 15.43
C TRP A 169 11.30 13.92 14.64
N ASN A 170 11.65 15.18 14.37
CA ASN A 170 12.86 15.52 13.63
C ASN A 170 14.14 15.14 14.41
N GLU A 171 14.14 15.32 15.73
CA GLU A 171 15.24 14.85 16.59
C GLU A 171 15.38 13.32 16.55
N LEU A 172 14.26 12.59 16.60
CA LEU A 172 14.27 11.14 16.44
C LEU A 172 14.84 10.73 15.07
N PHE A 173 14.42 11.38 13.99
CA PHE A 173 14.95 11.08 12.64
C PHE A 173 16.45 11.35 12.55
N LYS A 174 16.93 12.47 13.10
CA LYS A 174 18.38 12.76 13.19
C LYS A 174 19.12 11.68 13.98
N ALA A 175 18.56 11.19 15.09
CA ALA A 175 19.17 10.13 15.88
C ALA A 175 19.21 8.77 15.13
N ILE A 176 18.18 8.49 14.32
CA ILE A 176 18.16 7.33 13.40
C ILE A 176 19.28 7.48 12.37
N ASP A 177 19.37 8.64 11.72
CA ASP A 177 20.36 8.93 10.67
C ASP A 177 21.80 8.84 11.16
N ASN A 178 22.04 9.22 12.40
CA ASN A 178 23.35 9.20 13.03
C ASN A 178 23.75 7.81 13.60
N ASP A 179 22.98 6.74 13.31
CA ASP A 179 23.19 5.37 13.84
C ASP A 179 23.34 5.34 15.38
N THR A 180 22.47 6.09 16.09
CA THR A 180 22.52 6.20 17.56
C THR A 180 21.33 5.48 18.25
N PRO A 181 21.30 4.14 18.28
CA PRO A 181 20.12 3.36 18.70
C PRO A 181 19.64 3.65 20.13
N ARG A 182 20.53 3.95 21.07
CA ARG A 182 20.14 4.31 22.44
C ARG A 182 19.44 5.66 22.51
N ILE A 183 19.94 6.65 21.77
CA ILE A 183 19.36 7.99 21.71
C ILE A 183 18.02 7.94 20.99
N ALA A 184 17.96 7.29 19.81
CA ALA A 184 16.71 7.12 19.08
C ALA A 184 15.63 6.39 19.89
N ALA A 185 15.98 5.33 20.63
CA ALA A 185 15.03 4.63 21.49
C ALA A 185 14.52 5.50 22.66
N ARG A 186 15.38 6.38 23.20
CA ARG A 186 15.01 7.35 24.24
C ARG A 186 14.05 8.39 23.66
N LEU A 187 14.43 9.06 22.56
CA LEU A 187 13.64 10.08 21.88
C LEU A 187 12.25 9.55 21.49
N PHE A 188 12.17 8.36 20.89
CA PHE A 188 10.88 7.73 20.57
C PHE A 188 10.01 7.48 21.82
N SER A 189 10.64 7.21 22.98
CA SER A 189 9.91 7.04 24.24
C SER A 189 9.51 8.35 24.91
N GLU A 190 10.15 9.46 24.53
CA GLU A 190 9.89 10.81 25.03
C GLU A 190 8.80 11.53 24.22
N ILE A 191 8.49 11.08 23.00
CA ILE A 191 7.32 11.57 22.24
C ILE A 191 6.05 11.30 23.07
N PRO A 192 5.23 12.33 23.37
CA PRO A 192 4.03 12.17 24.15
C PRO A 192 3.03 11.18 23.53
N ASP A 193 2.40 10.35 24.36
CA ASP A 193 1.41 9.36 23.92
C ASP A 193 0.17 9.99 23.27
N ASP A 194 -0.09 11.26 23.56
CA ASP A 194 -1.18 12.07 23.00
C ASP A 194 -0.77 12.89 21.75
N ASP A 195 0.49 12.78 21.29
CA ASP A 195 0.93 13.34 20.01
C ASP A 195 -0.02 12.90 18.87
N PRO A 196 -0.43 13.81 17.98
CA PRO A 196 -1.49 13.54 17.00
C PRO A 196 -1.14 12.45 15.98
N ILE A 197 0.14 12.13 15.81
CA ILE A 197 0.63 11.02 14.99
C ILE A 197 0.82 9.76 15.84
N LEU A 198 1.48 9.87 17.00
CA LEU A 198 1.80 8.71 17.83
C LEU A 198 0.56 8.07 18.46
N LYS A 199 -0.41 8.88 18.90
CA LYS A 199 -1.65 8.40 19.53
C LYS A 199 -2.42 7.39 18.66
N PRO A 200 -2.80 7.70 17.40
CA PRO A 200 -3.46 6.71 16.55
C PRO A 200 -2.53 5.56 16.13
N LEU A 201 -1.22 5.81 15.98
CA LEU A 201 -0.25 4.73 15.74
C LEU A 201 -0.23 3.70 16.88
N LEU A 202 -0.25 4.14 18.15
CA LEU A 202 -0.22 3.25 19.32
C LEU A 202 -1.52 2.49 19.54
N ALA A 203 -2.66 2.98 19.01
CA ALA A 203 -3.91 2.24 19.03
C ALA A 203 -3.89 1.05 18.07
N VAL A 204 -3.14 1.17 16.97
CA VAL A 204 -3.06 0.17 15.90
C VAL A 204 -1.87 -0.77 16.11
N HIS A 205 -0.69 -0.21 16.34
CA HIS A 205 0.56 -0.93 16.46
C HIS A 205 1.07 -0.95 17.89
N THR A 206 1.69 -2.07 18.27
CA THR A 206 2.36 -2.16 19.56
C THR A 206 3.55 -1.20 19.61
N ARG A 207 3.76 -0.54 20.75
CA ARG A 207 4.95 0.30 20.97
C ARG A 207 6.25 -0.47 20.72
N SER A 208 6.29 -1.75 21.10
CA SER A 208 7.45 -2.60 20.85
C SER A 208 7.74 -2.76 19.36
N TYR A 209 6.72 -2.87 18.51
CA TYR A 209 6.90 -2.99 17.08
C TYR A 209 7.36 -1.67 16.45
N LEU A 210 6.79 -0.54 16.84
CA LEU A 210 7.25 0.77 16.38
C LEU A 210 8.72 1.03 16.76
N LYS A 211 9.13 0.66 17.99
CA LYS A 211 10.54 0.67 18.40
C LYS A 211 11.42 -0.23 17.53
N LYS A 212 10.93 -1.41 17.12
CA LYS A 212 11.66 -2.28 16.20
C LYS A 212 11.85 -1.61 14.84
N LEU A 213 10.84 -0.94 14.28
CA LEU A 213 10.96 -0.22 13.01
C LEU A 213 12.04 0.88 13.08
N VAL A 214 12.09 1.65 14.17
CA VAL A 214 13.19 2.60 14.45
C VAL A 214 14.55 1.89 14.38
N LEU A 215 14.70 0.77 15.10
CA LEU A 215 15.95 0.01 15.13
C LEU A 215 16.29 -0.67 13.79
N TYR A 216 15.30 -1.07 13.00
CA TYR A 216 15.50 -1.65 11.68
C TYR A 216 16.00 -0.60 10.69
N SER A 217 15.45 0.62 10.73
CA SER A 217 15.96 1.76 9.96
C SER A 217 17.40 2.08 10.31
N ILE A 218 17.74 2.11 11.59
CA ILE A 218 19.12 2.25 12.07
C ILE A 218 20.01 1.10 11.54
N SER A 219 19.55 -0.15 11.64
CA SER A 219 20.32 -1.29 11.13
C SER A 219 20.51 -1.27 9.62
N ALA A 220 19.63 -0.62 8.86
CA ALA A 220 19.75 -0.49 7.43
C ALA A 220 20.91 0.44 7.02
N HIS A 221 21.31 1.43 7.85
CA HIS A 221 22.47 2.29 7.56
C HIS A 221 23.74 1.48 7.30
N ARG A 222 23.98 0.43 8.10
CA ARG A 222 25.18 -0.41 7.98
C ARG A 222 25.19 -1.29 6.72
N LYS A 223 24.02 -1.60 6.16
CA LYS A 223 23.85 -2.61 5.11
C LYS A 223 23.30 -2.04 3.79
N GLY A 224 22.93 -0.76 3.77
CA GLY A 224 22.15 -0.13 2.69
C GLY A 224 20.66 -0.50 2.72
N LEU A 225 20.34 -1.76 3.06
CA LEU A 225 18.98 -2.30 3.17
C LEU A 225 18.94 -3.34 4.31
N HIS A 226 17.78 -3.50 4.96
CA HIS A 226 17.52 -4.51 5.98
C HIS A 226 16.25 -5.30 5.63
N ALA A 227 16.42 -6.52 5.14
CA ALA A 227 15.31 -7.42 4.88
C ALA A 227 14.77 -8.01 6.19
N LEU A 228 13.48 -7.83 6.47
CA LEU A 228 12.81 -8.45 7.63
C LEU A 228 12.41 -9.90 7.34
N ASN A 229 12.09 -10.16 6.08
CA ASN A 229 11.71 -11.45 5.50
C ASN A 229 11.93 -11.34 3.97
N ASP A 230 11.38 -12.27 3.20
CA ASP A 230 11.61 -12.34 1.74
C ASP A 230 10.92 -11.21 0.95
N ASP A 231 9.91 -10.56 1.52
CA ASP A 231 9.06 -9.56 0.86
C ASP A 231 9.10 -8.17 1.51
N VAL A 232 9.57 -8.00 2.74
CA VAL A 232 9.66 -6.69 3.42
C VAL A 232 11.11 -6.26 3.59
N VAL A 233 11.41 -5.09 3.00
CA VAL A 233 12.71 -4.45 3.08
C VAL A 233 12.59 -3.08 3.73
N VAL A 234 13.49 -2.82 4.68
CA VAL A 234 13.64 -1.54 5.37
C VAL A 234 14.90 -0.84 4.83
N THR A 235 14.76 0.44 4.49
CA THR A 235 15.84 1.36 4.14
C THR A 235 16.20 2.22 5.37
N PRO A 236 17.36 2.91 5.35
CA PRO A 236 17.76 3.81 6.45
C PRO A 236 16.69 4.82 6.85
N LYS A 237 15.90 5.28 5.87
CA LYS A 237 14.88 6.32 6.03
C LYS A 237 13.46 5.77 6.22
N THR A 238 13.25 4.45 6.20
CA THR A 238 11.90 3.88 6.25
C THR A 238 11.03 4.39 7.39
N PHE A 239 11.53 4.45 8.63
CA PHE A 239 10.71 4.95 9.73
C PHE A 239 10.26 6.40 9.51
N GLU A 240 11.18 7.27 9.08
CA GLU A 240 10.85 8.66 8.72
C GLU A 240 9.82 8.70 7.58
N LEU A 241 10.04 7.95 6.49
CA LEU A 241 9.12 7.87 5.35
C LEU A 241 7.69 7.50 5.77
N LEU A 242 7.55 6.47 6.61
CA LEU A 242 6.25 6.00 7.10
C LEU A 242 5.55 7.05 7.95
N ILE A 243 6.29 7.76 8.80
CA ILE A 243 5.74 8.84 9.63
C ILE A 243 5.33 10.03 8.77
N ARG A 244 6.14 10.44 7.79
CA ARG A 244 5.82 11.56 6.89
C ARG A 244 4.60 11.25 6.02
N ASP A 245 4.56 10.06 5.41
CA ASP A 245 3.43 9.59 4.61
C ASP A 245 2.13 9.59 5.44
N LEU A 246 2.18 9.04 6.65
CA LEU A 246 1.02 9.05 7.55
C LEU A 246 0.63 10.46 7.98
N ALA A 247 1.59 11.29 8.41
CA ALA A 247 1.36 12.63 8.91
C ALA A 247 0.67 13.52 7.86
N THR A 248 1.09 13.42 6.59
CA THR A 248 0.44 14.15 5.50
C THR A 248 -1.03 13.76 5.36
N SER A 249 -1.37 12.48 5.54
CA SER A 249 -2.76 12.01 5.44
C SER A 249 -3.64 12.44 6.63
N ILE A 250 -3.09 12.49 7.85
CA ILE A 250 -3.88 12.72 9.07
C ILE A 250 -3.83 14.16 9.58
N LEU A 251 -2.74 14.91 9.35
CA LEU A 251 -2.58 16.26 9.90
C LEU A 251 -3.06 17.36 8.94
N ILE A 252 -3.17 17.07 7.64
CA ILE A 252 -3.79 18.00 6.68
C ILE A 252 -5.29 17.73 6.71
N PRO A 253 -6.12 18.68 7.16
CA PRO A 253 -7.53 18.47 7.43
C PRO A 253 -8.39 18.47 6.15
N ALA A 254 -8.04 17.62 5.18
CA ALA A 254 -8.82 17.41 3.96
C ALA A 254 -9.86 16.30 4.19
N PRO A 255 -11.18 16.57 4.09
CA PRO A 255 -12.20 15.54 4.21
C PRO A 255 -12.11 14.45 3.14
N VAL A 256 -11.47 14.75 2.01
CA VAL A 256 -11.21 13.79 0.94
C VAL A 256 -9.71 13.68 0.71
N CYS A 257 -9.17 12.47 0.85
CA CYS A 257 -7.75 12.20 0.67
C CYS A 257 -7.56 11.00 -0.25
N PHE A 258 -6.80 11.18 -1.32
CA PHE A 258 -6.26 10.09 -2.14
C PHE A 258 -4.76 9.99 -1.88
N SER A 259 -4.32 8.94 -1.18
CA SER A 259 -2.94 8.74 -0.75
C SER A 259 -2.22 7.75 -1.66
N PHE A 260 -1.34 8.26 -2.52
CA PHE A 260 -0.38 7.47 -3.29
C PHE A 260 0.89 7.33 -2.46
N GLY A 261 0.99 6.25 -1.69
CA GLY A 261 2.14 5.99 -0.82
C GLY A 261 2.48 4.50 -0.75
N LEU A 262 3.25 4.12 0.26
CA LEU A 262 3.58 2.71 0.52
C LEU A 262 2.32 1.92 0.95
N PRO A 263 2.21 0.62 0.63
CA PRO A 263 1.05 -0.19 1.03
C PRO A 263 1.03 -0.42 2.56
N GLY A 264 -0.14 -0.78 3.09
CA GLY A 264 -0.36 -0.98 4.52
C GLY A 264 -1.30 -2.13 4.93
N HIS A 265 -2.13 -2.67 4.04
CA HIS A 265 -3.20 -3.59 4.44
C HIS A 265 -2.73 -4.94 5.03
N HIS A 266 -1.53 -5.42 4.69
CA HIS A 266 -0.93 -6.63 5.28
C HIS A 266 -0.26 -6.40 6.64
N ALA A 267 -0.03 -5.15 7.06
CA ALA A 267 0.66 -4.88 8.32
C ALA A 267 -0.22 -5.22 9.53
N PHE A 268 0.29 -6.09 10.40
CA PHE A 268 -0.34 -6.45 11.67
C PHE A 268 0.06 -5.47 12.77
N SER A 269 -0.60 -5.58 13.94
CA SER A 269 -0.28 -4.74 15.10
C SER A 269 1.18 -4.86 15.56
N ASP A 270 1.83 -6.00 15.35
CA ASP A 270 3.14 -6.31 15.92
C ASP A 270 4.23 -6.70 14.91
N ARG A 271 3.92 -6.70 13.60
CA ARG A 271 4.85 -7.09 12.54
C ARG A 271 4.48 -6.51 11.17
N ALA A 272 5.50 -6.37 10.33
CA ALA A 272 5.36 -6.12 8.89
C ALA A 272 5.02 -7.42 8.16
N ASN A 273 4.36 -7.31 7.00
CA ASN A 273 4.04 -8.43 6.13
C ASN A 273 3.71 -7.92 4.71
N GLY A 274 3.96 -8.68 3.65
CA GLY A 274 3.47 -8.37 2.29
C GLY A 274 3.76 -6.94 1.83
N PHE A 275 5.03 -6.51 1.85
CA PHE A 275 5.47 -5.12 1.58
C PHE A 275 5.02 -4.05 2.59
N CYS A 276 4.05 -4.35 3.46
CA CYS A 276 3.41 -3.42 4.37
C CYS A 276 4.13 -3.35 5.72
N LEU A 277 4.51 -2.13 6.12
CA LEU A 277 5.22 -1.87 7.39
C LEU A 277 4.31 -1.32 8.48
N ILE A 278 3.33 -0.48 8.13
CA ILE A 278 2.30 0.02 9.05
C ILE A 278 0.93 -0.02 8.37
N ASN A 279 -0.12 -0.16 9.16
CA ASN A 279 -1.48 -0.25 8.66
C ASN A 279 -2.13 1.14 8.57
N LYS A 280 -1.87 1.86 7.48
CA LYS A 280 -2.28 3.26 7.32
C LYS A 280 -3.79 3.44 7.41
N THR A 281 -4.57 2.54 6.81
CA THR A 281 -6.04 2.57 6.83
C THR A 281 -6.58 2.48 8.26
N ALA A 282 -6.06 1.56 9.08
CA ALA A 282 -6.46 1.47 10.49
C ALA A 282 -6.04 2.71 11.30
N VAL A 283 -4.85 3.27 11.04
CA VAL A 283 -4.37 4.48 11.74
C VAL A 283 -5.23 5.68 11.37
N MET A 284 -5.56 5.85 10.09
CA MET A 284 -6.47 6.88 9.59
C MET A 284 -7.85 6.74 10.27
N MET A 285 -8.38 5.53 10.35
CA MET A 285 -9.65 5.24 11.01
C MET A 285 -9.64 5.65 12.49
N GLN A 286 -8.60 5.29 13.24
CA GLN A 286 -8.46 5.70 14.63
C GLN A 286 -8.32 7.21 14.76
N HIS A 287 -7.54 7.84 13.88
CA HIS A 287 -7.38 9.30 13.88
C HIS A 287 -8.73 10.00 13.65
N MET A 288 -9.52 9.56 12.66
CA MET A 288 -10.88 10.06 12.42
C MET A 288 -11.79 9.84 13.64
N ALA A 289 -11.72 8.68 14.29
CA ALA A 289 -12.52 8.39 15.49
C ALA A 289 -12.16 9.30 16.66
N ASN A 290 -10.88 9.61 16.85
CA ASN A 290 -10.38 10.46 17.93
C ASN A 290 -10.76 11.94 17.75
N ASN A 291 -10.88 12.40 16.51
CA ASN A 291 -11.07 13.82 16.18
C ASN A 291 -12.48 14.15 15.69
N SER A 292 -13.36 13.16 15.56
CA SER A 292 -14.75 13.43 15.20
C SER A 292 -15.56 13.88 16.42
N PRO A 293 -16.42 14.90 16.29
CA PRO A 293 -17.28 15.35 17.40
C PRO A 293 -18.37 14.34 17.76
N ALA A 294 -18.61 13.33 16.93
CA ALA A 294 -19.60 12.29 17.15
C ALA A 294 -19.12 10.92 16.64
N PRO A 295 -19.64 9.80 17.19
CA PRO A 295 -19.31 8.47 16.69
C PRO A 295 -19.61 8.31 15.18
N LEU A 296 -18.63 7.79 14.44
CA LEU A 296 -18.73 7.56 13.00
C LEU A 296 -19.16 6.12 12.69
N LYS A 297 -19.85 5.95 11.57
CA LYS A 297 -19.93 4.66 10.86
C LYS A 297 -18.74 4.57 9.92
N PHE A 298 -17.86 3.59 10.13
CA PHE A 298 -16.78 3.29 9.21
C PHE A 298 -17.23 2.24 8.19
N ILE A 299 -16.98 2.52 6.91
CA ILE A 299 -17.17 1.56 5.82
C ILE A 299 -15.82 1.44 5.10
N VAL A 300 -15.23 0.26 5.18
CA VAL A 300 -13.97 -0.11 4.54
C VAL A 300 -14.28 -0.96 3.31
N ILE A 301 -13.70 -0.63 2.17
CA ILE A 301 -13.83 -1.44 0.94
C ILE A 301 -12.42 -1.73 0.40
N GLY A 302 -11.95 -2.95 0.62
CA GLY A 302 -10.71 -3.48 0.07
C GLY A 302 -10.96 -4.07 -1.32
N LEU A 303 -10.23 -3.59 -2.32
CA LEU A 303 -10.25 -4.13 -3.69
C LEU A 303 -8.87 -4.62 -4.15
N ASP A 304 -7.90 -4.62 -3.25
CA ASP A 304 -6.62 -5.28 -3.49
C ASP A 304 -6.85 -6.79 -3.70
N VAL A 305 -6.06 -7.40 -4.57
CA VAL A 305 -6.20 -8.82 -4.87
C VAL A 305 -5.90 -9.72 -3.67
N ASN A 306 -4.97 -9.26 -2.84
CA ASN A 306 -4.50 -9.95 -1.67
C ASN A 306 -5.42 -9.59 -0.51
N ARG A 307 -5.79 -10.59 0.28
CA ARG A 307 -6.70 -10.41 1.42
C ARG A 307 -6.14 -9.37 2.37
N ASP A 308 -7.02 -8.53 2.93
CA ASP A 308 -6.74 -7.56 3.98
C ASP A 308 -6.44 -8.24 5.35
N ASP A 309 -5.54 -9.23 5.41
CA ASP A 309 -5.26 -10.06 6.60
C ASP A 309 -4.79 -9.23 7.81
N GLY A 310 -3.82 -8.35 7.62
CA GLY A 310 -3.28 -7.45 8.65
C GLY A 310 -4.33 -6.44 9.12
N LEU A 311 -5.04 -5.81 8.18
CA LEU A 311 -6.11 -4.85 8.47
C LEU A 311 -7.28 -5.53 9.18
N CYS A 312 -7.77 -6.66 8.68
CA CYS A 312 -8.81 -7.46 9.31
C CYS A 312 -8.42 -7.82 10.76
N ASN A 313 -7.19 -8.28 10.98
CA ASN A 313 -6.68 -8.58 12.33
C ASN A 313 -6.69 -7.35 13.24
N VAL A 314 -6.15 -6.22 12.78
CA VAL A 314 -6.10 -4.97 13.56
C VAL A 314 -7.51 -4.48 13.90
N LEU A 315 -8.41 -4.43 12.91
CA LEU A 315 -9.78 -3.96 13.12
C LEU A 315 -10.53 -4.87 14.09
N ARG A 316 -10.27 -6.18 14.03
CA ARG A 316 -10.89 -7.18 14.91
C ARG A 316 -10.36 -7.13 16.34
N GLU A 317 -9.04 -7.03 16.53
CA GLU A 317 -8.40 -7.16 17.85
C GLU A 317 -8.25 -5.83 18.59
N LYS A 318 -8.15 -4.71 17.86
CA LYS A 318 -7.91 -3.38 18.45
C LYS A 318 -9.10 -2.45 18.31
N LEU A 319 -9.73 -2.44 17.13
CA LEU A 319 -10.72 -1.41 16.77
C LEU A 319 -12.16 -1.92 16.74
N SER A 320 -12.43 -3.14 17.21
CA SER A 320 -13.77 -3.75 17.12
C SER A 320 -14.83 -3.10 18.00
N HIS A 321 -14.44 -2.11 18.81
CA HIS A 321 -15.35 -1.26 19.56
C HIS A 321 -15.99 -0.17 18.67
N LEU A 322 -15.35 0.20 17.56
CA LEU A 322 -15.88 1.12 16.55
C LEU A 322 -16.93 0.43 15.66
N ASP A 323 -17.89 1.19 15.14
CA ASP A 323 -18.93 0.69 14.22
C ASP A 323 -18.34 0.56 12.81
N ILE A 324 -17.88 -0.64 12.45
CA ILE A 324 -17.12 -0.89 11.22
C ILE A 324 -17.85 -1.91 10.35
N CYS A 325 -18.12 -1.56 9.11
CA CYS A 325 -18.42 -2.51 8.03
C CYS A 325 -17.17 -2.61 7.15
N HIS A 326 -16.58 -3.78 6.99
CA HIS A 326 -15.42 -4.00 6.15
C HIS A 326 -15.78 -5.01 5.08
N ILE A 327 -15.75 -4.58 3.83
CA ILE A 327 -15.97 -5.39 2.63
C ILE A 327 -14.60 -5.63 2.00
N ASP A 328 -14.13 -6.86 2.04
CA ASP A 328 -12.81 -7.28 1.56
C ASP A 328 -13.02 -8.18 0.33
N VAL A 329 -12.56 -7.71 -0.82
CA VAL A 329 -12.68 -8.41 -2.10
C VAL A 329 -11.29 -8.88 -2.52
N PHE A 330 -11.02 -10.18 -2.43
CA PHE A 330 -9.70 -10.77 -2.61
C PHE A 330 -9.79 -12.10 -3.35
N ASP A 331 -8.67 -12.77 -3.62
CA ASP A 331 -8.65 -14.14 -4.13
C ASP A 331 -7.87 -15.05 -3.21
N SER A 332 -8.56 -16.04 -2.64
CA SER A 332 -7.98 -16.92 -1.62
C SER A 332 -6.87 -17.83 -2.12
N ARG A 333 -6.67 -17.93 -3.45
CA ARG A 333 -5.60 -18.74 -4.02
C ARG A 333 -4.26 -18.03 -3.93
N VAL A 334 -4.24 -16.71 -4.05
CA VAL A 334 -3.00 -15.92 -4.04
C VAL A 334 -2.66 -15.47 -2.63
N TYR A 335 -1.50 -14.85 -2.45
CA TYR A 335 -1.01 -14.43 -1.14
C TYR A 335 -2.10 -13.72 -0.29
N PRO A 336 -2.25 -14.02 1.00
CA PRO A 336 -1.50 -14.99 1.82
C PRO A 336 -2.03 -16.44 1.74
N MET A 337 -2.87 -16.78 0.77
CA MET A 337 -3.57 -18.07 0.59
C MET A 337 -4.64 -18.33 1.67
N ASP A 338 -5.29 -17.26 2.10
CA ASP A 338 -6.33 -17.29 3.12
C ASP A 338 -7.72 -17.26 2.48
N GLY A 339 -8.50 -18.31 2.71
CA GLY A 339 -9.91 -18.38 2.35
C GLY A 339 -10.82 -18.42 3.58
N SER A 340 -12.06 -18.83 3.36
CA SER A 340 -13.08 -18.91 4.41
C SER A 340 -12.66 -19.74 5.64
N MET A 341 -11.85 -20.78 5.47
CA MET A 341 -11.39 -21.63 6.57
C MET A 341 -10.46 -20.88 7.52
N GLN A 342 -9.49 -20.13 6.98
CA GLN A 342 -8.55 -19.33 7.75
C GLN A 342 -9.30 -18.19 8.47
N ILE A 343 -10.23 -17.54 7.77
CA ILE A 343 -11.09 -16.50 8.36
C ILE A 343 -11.96 -17.08 9.50
N ASP A 344 -12.54 -18.27 9.32
CA ASP A 344 -13.30 -18.94 10.39
C ASP A 344 -12.45 -19.20 11.63
N GLN A 345 -11.20 -19.61 11.47
CA GLN A 345 -10.27 -19.81 12.58
C GLN A 345 -9.97 -18.50 13.31
N GLU A 346 -9.69 -17.43 12.56
CA GLU A 346 -9.41 -16.11 13.13
C GLU A 346 -10.57 -15.56 13.98
N PHE A 347 -11.81 -15.76 13.53
CA PHE A 347 -13.01 -15.32 14.24
C PHE A 347 -13.55 -16.36 15.23
N GLY A 348 -12.85 -17.48 15.45
CA GLY A 348 -13.23 -18.51 16.41
C GLY A 348 -14.52 -19.26 16.07
N VAL A 349 -14.86 -19.38 14.79
CA VAL A 349 -16.07 -20.08 14.31
C VAL A 349 -15.84 -21.60 14.39
N ARG A 350 -16.56 -22.25 15.32
CA ARG A 350 -16.33 -23.68 15.66
C ARG A 350 -17.14 -24.69 14.84
N LYS A 351 -18.16 -24.26 14.11
CA LYS A 351 -19.03 -25.14 13.31
C LYS A 351 -18.81 -24.84 11.83
N PRO A 352 -18.58 -25.85 10.97
CA PRO A 352 -18.52 -25.66 9.54
C PRO A 352 -19.77 -24.96 9.05
N ARG A 353 -19.61 -23.87 8.29
CA ARG A 353 -20.74 -23.17 7.68
C ARG A 353 -21.40 -24.10 6.66
N THR A 354 -22.70 -24.35 6.81
CA THR A 354 -23.48 -25.05 5.79
C THR A 354 -23.90 -24.04 4.73
N ALA A 355 -23.43 -24.24 3.49
CA ALA A 355 -23.69 -23.45 2.28
C ALA A 355 -22.97 -22.07 2.15
N PRO A 356 -22.70 -21.62 0.91
CA PRO A 356 -21.98 -20.38 0.56
C PRO A 356 -22.73 -19.08 0.89
N ALA A 357 -23.75 -19.14 1.75
CA ALA A 357 -24.67 -18.02 1.99
C ALA A 357 -24.13 -16.96 2.98
N TYR A 358 -23.04 -17.23 3.69
CA TYR A 358 -22.49 -16.29 4.66
C TYR A 358 -20.99 -16.11 4.48
N ASN A 359 -20.62 -15.14 3.65
CA ASN A 359 -19.28 -14.58 3.65
C ASN A 359 -19.17 -13.44 4.66
N THR A 360 -19.79 -13.58 5.84
CA THR A 360 -19.82 -12.54 6.87
C THR A 360 -19.32 -13.07 8.20
N TRP A 361 -18.47 -12.28 8.86
CA TRP A 361 -17.96 -12.52 10.20
C TRP A 361 -18.17 -11.29 11.06
N LYS A 362 -18.19 -11.49 12.37
CA LYS A 362 -18.43 -10.40 13.32
C LYS A 362 -17.64 -10.59 14.61
N GLN A 363 -17.03 -9.53 15.10
CA GLN A 363 -16.43 -9.43 16.43
C GLN A 363 -16.74 -8.05 17.00
N GLY A 364 -17.42 -7.97 18.15
CA GLY A 364 -17.91 -6.68 18.67
C GLY A 364 -18.80 -5.94 17.67
N ASN A 365 -18.44 -4.70 17.36
CA ASN A 365 -19.09 -3.83 16.37
C ASN A 365 -18.43 -3.89 14.98
N TYR A 366 -17.39 -4.72 14.81
CA TYR A 366 -16.75 -4.98 13.53
C TYR A 366 -17.47 -6.10 12.77
N VAL A 367 -17.96 -5.78 11.58
CA VAL A 367 -18.58 -6.72 10.63
C VAL A 367 -17.67 -6.81 9.41
N TYR A 368 -17.25 -8.02 9.06
CA TYR A 368 -16.36 -8.31 7.94
C TYR A 368 -17.09 -9.13 6.89
N TYR A 369 -17.07 -8.68 5.65
CA TYR A 369 -17.63 -9.33 4.48
C TYR A 369 -16.49 -9.73 3.55
N ALA A 370 -16.35 -11.02 3.25
CA ALA A 370 -15.38 -11.51 2.26
C ALA A 370 -16.05 -11.71 0.90
N GLN A 371 -15.42 -11.28 -0.18
CA GLN A 371 -15.81 -11.64 -1.54
C GLN A 371 -14.62 -12.27 -2.24
N ASP A 372 -14.59 -13.60 -2.21
CA ASP A 372 -13.51 -14.38 -2.80
C ASP A 372 -13.73 -14.51 -4.31
N LEU A 373 -12.88 -13.84 -5.08
CA LEU A 373 -12.87 -13.83 -6.55
C LEU A 373 -12.65 -15.22 -7.13
N SER A 374 -11.96 -16.13 -6.43
CA SER A 374 -11.74 -17.50 -6.90
C SER A 374 -13.02 -18.33 -6.96
N LEU A 375 -14.03 -17.97 -6.15
CA LEU A 375 -15.31 -18.68 -6.06
C LEU A 375 -16.37 -18.10 -7.01
N GLN A 376 -16.05 -17.02 -7.72
CA GLN A 376 -16.96 -16.34 -8.66
C GLN A 376 -16.90 -16.97 -10.06
N GLU A 377 -16.88 -18.30 -10.13
CA GLU A 377 -17.12 -19.04 -11.36
C GLU A 377 -18.63 -18.96 -11.68
N THR A 378 -19.11 -17.96 -12.44
CA THR A 378 -20.31 -18.12 -13.31
C THR A 378 -20.83 -16.88 -14.05
N GLN A 379 -20.48 -15.62 -13.74
CA GLN A 379 -21.28 -14.50 -14.27
C GLN A 379 -20.66 -13.60 -15.36
N LYS A 380 -19.35 -13.65 -15.62
CA LYS A 380 -18.82 -13.17 -16.91
C LYS A 380 -18.99 -14.28 -17.95
N SER A 381 -20.23 -14.62 -18.30
CA SER A 381 -20.42 -15.34 -19.57
C SER A 381 -19.89 -14.42 -20.69
N PRO A 382 -19.08 -14.92 -21.64
CA PRO A 382 -18.72 -14.18 -22.85
C PRO A 382 -19.96 -13.59 -23.58
N ALA A 383 -21.16 -14.08 -23.25
CA ALA A 383 -22.44 -13.60 -23.74
C ALA A 383 -22.90 -12.23 -23.19
N ASN A 384 -22.34 -11.70 -22.08
CA ASN A 384 -22.75 -10.40 -21.50
C ASN A 384 -21.57 -9.52 -21.04
N PRO A 385 -20.73 -9.02 -21.97
CA PRO A 385 -19.59 -8.16 -21.65
C PRO A 385 -19.96 -6.78 -21.05
N GLY A 386 -21.25 -6.45 -20.93
CA GLY A 386 -21.75 -5.21 -20.35
C GLY A 386 -22.07 -5.28 -18.85
N MET A 387 -22.02 -6.45 -18.21
CA MET A 387 -22.33 -6.58 -16.77
C MET A 387 -21.10 -6.23 -15.92
N LEU A 388 -21.34 -5.53 -14.80
CA LEU A 388 -20.33 -5.23 -13.79
C LEU A 388 -19.91 -6.53 -13.08
N HIS A 389 -18.66 -6.64 -12.66
CA HIS A 389 -18.23 -7.81 -11.88
C HIS A 389 -19.08 -7.97 -10.60
N PRO A 390 -19.61 -9.18 -10.28
CA PRO A 390 -20.51 -9.39 -9.14
C PRO A 390 -19.95 -8.93 -7.80
N ALA A 391 -18.63 -9.10 -7.58
CA ALA A 391 -17.98 -8.63 -6.36
C ALA A 391 -17.98 -7.08 -6.24
N ILE A 392 -17.86 -6.35 -7.35
CA ILE A 392 -17.96 -4.88 -7.35
C ILE A 392 -19.41 -4.47 -7.11
N ASP A 393 -20.36 -5.13 -7.77
CA ASP A 393 -21.80 -4.89 -7.56
C ASP A 393 -22.19 -5.10 -6.08
N PHE A 394 -21.73 -6.20 -5.48
CA PHE A 394 -21.88 -6.46 -4.05
C PHE A 394 -21.26 -5.35 -3.20
N ALA A 395 -20.00 -4.98 -3.45
CA ALA A 395 -19.30 -3.98 -2.65
C ALA A 395 -19.99 -2.62 -2.68
N VAL A 396 -20.41 -2.17 -3.87
CA VAL A 396 -21.12 -0.90 -4.06
C VAL A 396 -22.50 -0.95 -3.42
N THR A 397 -23.29 -2.00 -3.68
CA THR A 397 -24.62 -2.17 -3.08
C THR A 397 -24.52 -2.19 -1.56
N LYS A 398 -23.55 -2.95 -1.02
CA LYS A 398 -23.39 -3.07 0.43
C LYS A 398 -22.95 -1.76 1.08
N ALA A 399 -22.07 -1.01 0.44
CA ALA A 399 -21.69 0.32 0.89
C ALA A 399 -22.91 1.25 0.96
N GLN A 400 -23.75 1.27 -0.08
CA GLN A 400 -24.98 2.09 -0.11
C GLN A 400 -25.96 1.71 1.01
N GLU A 401 -26.18 0.41 1.25
CA GLU A 401 -27.04 -0.05 2.34
C GLU A 401 -26.55 0.48 3.70
N GLU A 402 -25.25 0.38 3.95
CA GLU A 402 -24.62 0.79 5.21
C GLU A 402 -24.61 2.32 5.37
N ILE A 403 -24.38 3.07 4.28
CA ILE A 403 -24.52 4.54 4.25
C ILE A 403 -25.96 4.92 4.61
N ASN A 404 -26.95 4.37 3.90
CA ASN A 404 -28.35 4.67 4.13
C ASN A 404 -28.79 4.29 5.55
N ARG A 405 -28.26 3.20 6.12
CA ARG A 405 -28.51 2.83 7.50
C ARG A 405 -27.91 3.84 8.48
N ALA A 406 -26.68 4.29 8.25
CA ALA A 406 -26.03 5.30 9.09
C ALA A 406 -26.80 6.63 9.08
N ILE A 407 -27.24 7.07 7.90
CA ILE A 407 -28.06 8.29 7.72
C ILE A 407 -29.35 8.18 8.55
N ARG A 408 -30.08 7.07 8.45
CA ARG A 408 -31.30 6.84 9.27
C ARG A 408 -31.03 6.82 10.78
N GLN A 409 -29.81 6.50 11.19
CA GLN A 409 -29.38 6.50 12.59
C GLN A 409 -28.81 7.85 13.03
N GLY A 410 -28.78 8.87 12.16
CA GLY A 410 -28.18 10.16 12.43
C GLY A 410 -26.65 10.13 12.59
N LYS A 411 -25.99 9.08 12.08
CA LYS A 411 -24.53 8.93 12.14
C LYS A 411 -23.90 9.46 10.86
N LYS A 412 -22.77 10.15 11.00
CA LYS A 412 -21.90 10.45 9.86
C LYS A 412 -21.09 9.23 9.43
N VAL A 413 -20.75 9.15 8.15
CA VAL A 413 -20.02 8.04 7.55
C VAL A 413 -18.59 8.44 7.19
N ALA A 414 -17.63 7.58 7.48
CA ALA A 414 -16.28 7.65 6.91
C ALA A 414 -16.08 6.46 5.97
N LEU A 415 -15.75 6.75 4.71
CA LEU A 415 -15.41 5.77 3.69
C LEU A 415 -13.89 5.61 3.64
N LEU A 416 -13.40 4.39 3.75
CA LEU A 416 -11.97 4.06 3.62
C LEU A 416 -11.79 2.98 2.54
N LEU A 417 -10.91 3.23 1.58
CA LEU A 417 -10.72 2.41 0.39
C LEU A 417 -9.25 2.00 0.28
N PRO A 418 -8.75 1.02 1.07
CA PRO A 418 -7.45 0.38 0.81
C PRO A 418 -7.52 -0.34 -0.54
N THR A 419 -7.05 0.30 -1.60
CA THR A 419 -7.29 -0.12 -2.98
C THR A 419 -5.99 -0.43 -3.69
N GLY A 420 -5.83 -1.69 -4.06
CA GLY A 420 -4.85 -2.13 -5.05
C GLY A 420 -5.48 -2.25 -6.44
N TRP A 421 -4.65 -2.13 -7.49
CA TRP A 421 -5.06 -2.45 -8.86
C TRP A 421 -4.63 -3.84 -9.33
N ASP A 422 -3.98 -4.60 -8.47
CA ASP A 422 -3.54 -5.98 -8.75
C ASP A 422 -4.68 -7.00 -8.86
N SER A 423 -5.90 -6.64 -8.46
CA SER A 423 -7.10 -7.41 -8.77
C SER A 423 -7.56 -7.22 -10.22
N HIS A 424 -6.83 -6.45 -11.04
CA HIS A 424 -7.05 -6.32 -12.47
C HIS A 424 -6.54 -7.54 -13.24
N CYS A 425 -7.27 -7.98 -14.26
CA CYS A 425 -6.91 -9.12 -15.12
C CYS A 425 -5.59 -8.98 -15.91
N LYS A 426 -5.00 -7.77 -15.94
CA LYS A 426 -3.76 -7.43 -16.64
C LYS A 426 -2.57 -7.36 -15.69
N GLU A 427 -2.79 -7.52 -14.38
CA GLU A 427 -1.70 -7.62 -13.42
C GLU A 427 -0.78 -8.80 -13.78
N THR A 428 0.52 -8.67 -13.51
CA THR A 428 1.54 -9.66 -13.84
C THR A 428 2.41 -10.04 -12.64
N ALA A 429 2.27 -9.37 -11.50
CA ALA A 429 3.01 -9.67 -10.28
C ALA A 429 2.75 -11.08 -9.75
N ASP A 430 3.82 -11.72 -9.26
CA ASP A 430 3.75 -13.07 -8.69
C ASP A 430 2.78 -13.11 -7.49
N CYS A 431 2.79 -12.09 -6.64
CA CYS A 431 1.89 -11.98 -5.48
C CYS A 431 0.39 -11.98 -5.84
N SER A 432 0.05 -11.68 -7.10
CA SER A 432 -1.32 -11.57 -7.60
C SER A 432 -1.76 -12.75 -8.48
N LYS A 433 -0.83 -13.65 -8.83
CA LYS A 433 -1.05 -14.73 -9.81
C LYS A 433 -0.53 -16.10 -9.40
N MET A 434 0.51 -16.16 -8.58
CA MET A 434 1.15 -17.41 -8.20
C MET A 434 0.46 -18.03 -6.98
N PHE A 435 0.21 -19.34 -7.04
CA PHE A 435 -0.29 -20.11 -5.91
C PHE A 435 0.28 -21.53 -5.92
N GLU A 436 0.82 -21.96 -4.77
CA GLU A 436 1.59 -23.22 -4.55
C GLU A 436 2.60 -23.60 -5.66
N HIS A 437 2.14 -24.20 -6.76
CA HIS A 437 2.94 -24.70 -7.87
C HIS A 437 2.40 -24.31 -9.25
N ASP A 438 1.33 -23.51 -9.30
CA ASP A 438 0.65 -23.07 -10.52
C ASP A 438 0.59 -21.54 -10.60
N GLU A 439 0.25 -21.06 -11.80
CA GLU A 439 0.02 -19.65 -12.10
C GLU A 439 -1.41 -19.51 -12.63
N LEU A 440 -2.12 -18.47 -12.18
CA LEU A 440 -3.43 -18.14 -12.72
C LEU A 440 -3.33 -17.86 -14.23
N SER A 441 -4.02 -18.66 -15.04
CA SER A 441 -3.96 -18.49 -16.50
C SER A 441 -4.56 -17.15 -16.93
N GLU A 442 -4.17 -16.67 -18.13
CA GLU A 442 -4.73 -15.44 -18.67
C GLU A 442 -6.26 -15.54 -18.88
N GLU A 443 -6.77 -16.73 -19.21
CA GLU A 443 -8.19 -16.97 -19.35
C GLU A 443 -8.93 -16.88 -18.02
N GLU A 444 -8.46 -17.59 -17.00
CA GLU A 444 -9.03 -17.52 -15.64
C GLU A 444 -8.96 -16.10 -15.08
N SER A 445 -7.82 -15.42 -15.27
CA SER A 445 -7.65 -14.03 -14.86
C SER A 445 -8.72 -13.12 -15.49
N ARG A 446 -9.00 -13.25 -16.79
CA ARG A 446 -10.07 -12.44 -17.43
C ARG A 446 -11.47 -12.74 -16.90
N VAL A 447 -11.70 -13.97 -16.42
CA VAL A 447 -12.99 -14.41 -15.88
C VAL A 447 -13.19 -13.93 -14.45
N CYS A 448 -12.24 -14.15 -13.55
CA CYS A 448 -12.39 -13.90 -12.12
C CYS A 448 -11.88 -12.52 -11.65
N ARG A 449 -11.12 -11.80 -12.48
CA ARG A 449 -10.54 -10.49 -12.12
C ARG A 449 -11.33 -9.32 -12.70
N PHE A 450 -11.02 -8.13 -12.20
CA PHE A 450 -11.57 -6.88 -12.69
C PHE A 450 -10.93 -6.47 -14.01
N ASN A 451 -11.67 -5.68 -14.78
CA ASN A 451 -11.15 -5.01 -15.96
C ASN A 451 -11.22 -3.48 -15.80
N ASP A 452 -10.81 -2.75 -16.85
CA ASP A 452 -10.79 -1.30 -16.87
C ASP A 452 -12.17 -0.67 -16.57
N ARG A 453 -13.26 -1.32 -17.02
CA ARG A 453 -14.63 -0.87 -16.79
C ARG A 453 -15.05 -1.08 -15.34
N ASP A 454 -14.69 -2.21 -14.73
CA ASP A 454 -15.05 -2.55 -13.36
C ASP A 454 -14.51 -1.49 -12.38
N PHE A 455 -13.21 -1.18 -12.45
CA PHE A 455 -12.59 -0.12 -11.63
C PHE A 455 -13.14 1.28 -11.95
N GLY A 456 -13.32 1.61 -13.23
CA GLY A 456 -13.88 2.90 -13.64
C GLY A 456 -15.28 3.14 -13.08
N ILE A 457 -16.15 2.13 -13.14
CA ILE A 457 -17.51 2.20 -12.59
C ILE A 457 -17.48 2.26 -11.06
N PHE A 458 -16.66 1.44 -10.40
CA PHE A 458 -16.53 1.48 -8.95
C PHE A 458 -16.17 2.88 -8.45
N ASN A 459 -15.09 3.46 -8.98
CA ASN A 459 -14.62 4.80 -8.60
C ASN A 459 -15.70 5.85 -8.84
N TYR A 460 -16.34 5.80 -10.01
CA TYR A 460 -17.42 6.72 -10.37
C TYR A 460 -18.60 6.62 -9.39
N LEU A 461 -19.07 5.40 -9.08
CA LEU A 461 -20.24 5.19 -8.22
C LEU A 461 -19.92 5.62 -6.79
N ILE A 462 -18.81 5.16 -6.21
CA ILE A 462 -18.45 5.51 -4.82
C ILE A 462 -18.31 7.03 -4.65
N MET A 463 -17.65 7.73 -5.57
CA MET A 463 -17.53 9.18 -5.52
C MET A 463 -18.88 9.88 -5.71
N THR A 464 -19.75 9.37 -6.59
CA THR A 464 -21.11 9.89 -6.78
C THR A 464 -21.92 9.75 -5.50
N TYR A 465 -21.98 8.56 -4.91
CA TYR A 465 -22.70 8.34 -3.64
C TYR A 465 -22.16 9.19 -2.50
N PHE A 466 -20.84 9.33 -2.41
CA PHE A 466 -20.23 10.21 -1.43
C PHE A 466 -20.65 11.67 -1.61
N GLN A 467 -20.66 12.16 -2.85
CA GLN A 467 -21.04 13.54 -3.17
C GLN A 467 -22.55 13.79 -2.99
N ASP A 468 -23.40 12.85 -3.40
CA ASP A 468 -24.86 12.95 -3.27
C ASP A 468 -25.32 12.95 -1.80
N ASN A 469 -24.50 12.40 -0.91
CA ASN A 469 -24.78 12.31 0.53
C ASN A 469 -23.82 13.18 1.37
N ARG A 470 -23.21 14.23 0.76
CA ARG A 470 -22.08 14.96 1.33
C ARG A 470 -22.29 15.48 2.76
N GLU A 471 -23.50 15.90 3.10
CA GLU A 471 -23.86 16.39 4.44
C GLU A 471 -23.78 15.32 5.55
N HIS A 472 -23.93 14.06 5.16
CA HIS A 472 -23.81 12.89 6.03
C HIS A 472 -22.44 12.22 5.97
N MET A 473 -21.57 12.67 5.07
CA MET A 473 -20.21 12.14 4.93
C MET A 473 -19.24 12.96 5.77
N SER A 474 -18.45 12.26 6.59
CA SER A 474 -17.35 12.85 7.34
C SER A 474 -16.07 12.85 6.51
N HIS A 475 -15.71 11.70 5.94
CA HIS A 475 -14.44 11.53 5.23
C HIS A 475 -14.54 10.52 4.08
N LEU A 476 -13.69 10.70 3.06
CA LEU A 476 -13.33 9.71 2.05
C LEU A 476 -11.81 9.57 2.01
N TYR A 477 -11.29 8.42 2.42
CA TYR A 477 -9.88 8.08 2.31
C TYR A 477 -9.71 6.98 1.26
N TRP A 478 -8.92 7.24 0.23
CA TRP A 478 -8.48 6.25 -0.75
C TRP A 478 -6.98 6.06 -0.56
N GLY A 479 -6.55 4.83 -0.25
CA GLY A 479 -5.14 4.50 -0.03
C GLY A 479 -4.66 3.53 -1.08
N LEU A 480 -3.55 3.87 -1.75
CA LEU A 480 -2.90 2.95 -2.69
C LEU A 480 -2.29 1.77 -1.93
N GLU A 481 -2.68 0.55 -2.32
CA GLU A 481 -2.09 -0.71 -1.90
C GLU A 481 -1.24 -1.29 -3.07
N GLY A 482 -1.56 -2.48 -3.57
CA GLY A 482 -0.86 -3.14 -4.65
C GLY A 482 -1.28 -2.73 -6.07
N GLY A 483 -0.86 -3.50 -7.06
CA GLY A 483 -0.93 -3.19 -8.49
C GLY A 483 0.40 -2.71 -9.07
N TYR A 484 1.02 -3.53 -9.91
CA TYR A 484 2.45 -3.49 -10.18
C TYR A 484 2.79 -3.61 -11.68
N GLU A 485 1.82 -3.97 -12.52
CA GLU A 485 1.99 -3.88 -13.98
C GLU A 485 1.86 -2.42 -14.44
N ARG A 486 2.96 -1.84 -14.91
CA ARG A 486 3.05 -0.40 -15.24
C ARG A 486 2.00 0.10 -16.20
N GLY A 487 1.83 -0.60 -17.33
CA GLY A 487 0.85 -0.16 -18.33
C GLY A 487 -0.58 -0.13 -17.75
N MET A 488 -0.86 -1.03 -16.81
CA MET A 488 -2.15 -1.16 -16.15
C MET A 488 -2.32 -0.10 -15.06
N TYR A 489 -1.39 0.04 -14.11
CA TYR A 489 -1.54 1.00 -13.03
C TYR A 489 -1.50 2.45 -13.52
N GLU A 490 -0.70 2.80 -14.56
CA GLU A 490 -0.70 4.16 -15.13
C GLU A 490 -2.05 4.49 -15.79
N PHE A 491 -2.66 3.49 -16.45
CA PHE A 491 -3.99 3.65 -17.04
C PHE A 491 -5.07 3.81 -15.96
N GLN A 492 -5.03 3.00 -14.91
CA GLN A 492 -5.99 3.06 -13.80
C GLN A 492 -5.85 4.36 -12.99
N ALA A 493 -4.63 4.80 -12.70
CA ALA A 493 -4.37 6.10 -12.07
C ALA A 493 -4.95 7.26 -12.90
N ARG A 494 -4.79 7.24 -14.22
CA ARG A 494 -5.39 8.23 -15.12
C ARG A 494 -6.92 8.25 -14.99
N LYS A 495 -7.56 7.08 -15.01
CA LYS A 495 -9.03 6.95 -14.89
C LYS A 495 -9.54 7.41 -13.53
N LEU A 496 -8.80 7.13 -12.46
CA LEU A 496 -9.10 7.63 -11.12
C LEU A 496 -9.07 9.16 -11.08
N LEU A 497 -8.02 9.79 -11.63
CA LEU A 497 -7.89 11.26 -11.68
C LEU A 497 -8.99 11.91 -12.52
N GLU A 498 -9.34 11.31 -13.66
CA GLU A 498 -10.49 11.75 -14.47
C GLU A 498 -11.81 11.67 -13.67
N ALA A 499 -12.01 10.61 -12.88
CA ALA A 499 -13.20 10.49 -12.02
C ALA A 499 -13.21 11.54 -10.89
N ILE A 500 -12.05 11.78 -10.25
CA ILE A 500 -11.90 12.83 -9.24
C ILE A 500 -12.26 14.20 -9.81
N ASP A 501 -11.69 14.55 -10.97
CA ASP A 501 -11.94 15.84 -11.62
C ASP A 501 -13.43 16.02 -11.94
N VAL A 502 -14.09 14.99 -12.51
CA VAL A 502 -15.51 15.06 -12.88
C VAL A 502 -16.47 15.05 -11.68
N ARG A 503 -16.15 14.31 -10.62
CA ARG A 503 -17.12 14.04 -9.52
C ARG A 503 -16.91 14.85 -8.27
N LEU A 504 -15.67 15.23 -7.98
CA LEU A 504 -15.32 15.86 -6.71
C LEU A 504 -14.84 17.30 -6.88
N ILE A 505 -14.36 17.69 -8.08
CA ILE A 505 -13.88 19.05 -8.36
C ILE A 505 -14.87 19.80 -9.26
N ASN A 506 -15.03 19.36 -10.50
CA ASN A 506 -15.82 20.01 -11.54
C ASN A 506 -17.17 19.30 -11.72
N LYS A 507 -18.05 19.42 -10.73
CA LYS A 507 -19.42 18.85 -10.84
C LYS A 507 -20.14 19.51 -12.03
N PRO A 508 -20.66 18.76 -13.01
CA PRO A 508 -21.59 19.33 -13.97
C PRO A 508 -22.85 19.77 -13.23
N ALA A 509 -23.32 21.00 -13.47
CA ALA A 509 -24.56 21.49 -12.90
C ALA A 509 -25.68 20.48 -13.18
N GLU A 510 -26.33 19.97 -12.15
CA GLU A 510 -27.45 19.05 -12.31
C GLU A 510 -28.59 19.78 -13.03
N GLY A 511 -28.84 19.39 -14.29
CA GLY A 511 -30.15 19.57 -14.89
C GLY A 511 -31.17 18.70 -14.15
N PRO A 512 -32.46 19.07 -14.14
CA PRO A 512 -33.47 18.35 -13.39
C PRO A 512 -33.50 16.88 -13.83
N ALA A 513 -33.46 15.98 -12.84
CA ALA A 513 -33.53 14.55 -13.05
C ALA A 513 -34.77 14.19 -13.89
N SER A 514 -34.59 13.84 -15.16
CA SER A 514 -35.65 13.22 -15.94
C SER A 514 -35.77 11.77 -15.52
N SER A 515 -36.79 11.49 -14.71
CA SER A 515 -37.34 10.15 -14.54
C SER A 515 -37.86 9.65 -15.89
N SER A 516 -37.14 8.74 -16.54
CA SER A 516 -37.71 7.91 -17.60
C SER A 516 -36.93 6.59 -17.68
N LEU A 517 -37.16 5.72 -16.71
CA LEU A 517 -36.97 4.29 -16.92
C LEU A 517 -38.21 3.79 -17.69
N VAL A 518 -37.98 3.59 -18.99
CA VAL A 518 -38.53 2.59 -19.90
C VAL A 518 -39.77 1.83 -19.39
N GLU A 519 -40.92 2.13 -20.00
CA GLU A 519 -42.13 1.32 -19.94
C GLU A 519 -41.91 -0.05 -20.62
N ASP A 520 -42.52 -1.07 -20.01
CA ASP A 520 -42.59 -2.46 -20.45
C ASP A 520 -43.24 -2.60 -21.85
N ASP A 521 -42.52 -3.19 -22.81
CA ASP A 521 -43.12 -3.82 -23.98
C ASP A 521 -43.51 -5.27 -23.64
N ALA A 522 -44.78 -5.46 -23.26
CA ALA A 522 -45.40 -6.78 -23.15
C ALA A 522 -45.77 -7.31 -24.56
N PRO A 523 -45.51 -8.60 -24.89
CA PRO A 523 -45.81 -9.15 -26.19
C PRO A 523 -47.32 -9.41 -26.36
N SER A 524 -47.84 -8.95 -27.49
CA SER A 524 -49.19 -9.23 -27.97
C SER A 524 -49.38 -10.73 -28.24
N GLY A 525 -50.31 -11.36 -27.52
CA GLY A 525 -50.83 -12.69 -27.84
C GLY A 525 -51.75 -12.65 -29.07
N PRO A 526 -51.87 -13.75 -29.84
CA PRO A 526 -52.76 -13.81 -30.99
C PRO A 526 -54.20 -14.10 -30.55
N SER A 527 -55.13 -13.46 -31.24
CA SER A 527 -56.57 -13.70 -31.15
C SER A 527 -56.96 -15.12 -31.61
N LEU A 528 -57.59 -15.89 -30.72
CA LEU A 528 -58.88 -16.59 -30.91
C LEU A 528 -59.36 -17.21 -29.60
#